data_AF-A0A2N2FUN5-F1
#
_entry.id   AF-A0A2N2FUN5-F1
#
_cell.length_a   1.000
_cell.length_b   1.000
_cell.length_c   1.000
_cell.angle_alpha   90.00
_cell.angle_beta   90.00
_cell.angle_gamma   90.00
#
_symmetry.space_group_name_H-M   'P 1'
#
loop_
_entity.id
_entity.type
_entity.pdbx_description
1 polymer ?
#
loop_
_entity_poly.entity_id
_entity_poly.type
_entity_poly.pdbx_seq_one_letter_code
_entity_poly.pdbx_strand_id
1 'polypeptide(L)'
;MKVAFASTDKIHIDEHFGRAENFLIWEIGPEEAAFSGILQVHSAGEDEENRIEARGAALADCALVYVAQIGGPAAARLVAKKIHPIKSKECEPIAEVVVKLQEVLRNNPPPWLKKAMLKSDRPGFVER
;
A
#
# COMPACT_ATOMS: atom_id res chain seq x y z
N MET A 1 -4.17 10.31 0.67
CA MET A 1 -4.28 9.06 -0.13
C MET A 1 -4.03 7.85 0.76
N LYS A 2 -4.59 6.68 0.44
CA LYS A 2 -4.32 5.45 1.21
C LYS A 2 -3.03 4.76 0.77
N VAL A 3 -2.22 4.36 1.74
CA VAL A 3 -0.94 3.67 1.57
C VAL A 3 -0.94 2.44 2.46
N ALA A 4 -0.59 1.29 1.89
CA ALA A 4 -0.50 0.03 2.60
C ALA A 4 0.96 -0.32 2.93
N PHE A 5 1.20 -0.89 4.11
CA PHE A 5 2.49 -1.41 4.53
C PHE A 5 2.35 -2.88 4.94
N ALA A 6 3.07 -3.77 4.26
CA ALA A 6 3.08 -5.19 4.59
C ALA A 6 4.00 -5.44 5.79
N SER A 7 3.44 -5.97 6.89
CA SER A 7 4.15 -6.05 8.17
C SER A 7 3.64 -7.19 9.05
N THR A 8 4.55 -7.95 9.69
CA THR A 8 4.17 -8.93 10.72
C THR A 8 4.04 -8.32 12.11
N ASP A 9 4.93 -7.40 12.47
CA ASP A 9 5.04 -6.82 13.81
C ASP A 9 4.31 -5.48 13.97
N LYS A 10 3.76 -4.95 12.87
CA LYS A 10 3.03 -3.67 12.77
C LYS A 10 3.92 -2.44 12.97
N ILE A 11 5.24 -2.63 12.97
CA ILE A 11 6.23 -1.58 13.20
C ILE A 11 7.14 -1.44 11.98
N HIS A 12 7.56 -2.56 11.38
CA HIS A 12 8.52 -2.61 10.28
C HIS A 12 7.91 -3.16 9.00
N ILE A 13 8.45 -2.74 7.86
CA ILE A 13 8.14 -3.33 6.56
C ILE A 13 9.04 -4.55 6.37
N ASP A 14 8.50 -5.73 6.61
CA ASP A 14 9.25 -7.00 6.67
C ASP A 14 8.65 -8.11 5.79
N GLU A 15 7.48 -7.88 5.19
CA GLU A 15 6.74 -8.93 4.48
C GLU A 15 7.00 -8.95 2.98
N HIS A 16 7.02 -10.18 2.44
CA HIS A 16 6.95 -10.42 1.00
C HIS A 16 5.50 -10.37 0.54
N PHE A 17 5.20 -9.56 -0.49
CA PHE A 17 3.82 -9.33 -0.95
C PHE A 17 2.99 -10.60 -1.12
N GLY A 18 3.52 -11.61 -1.84
CA GLY A 18 2.78 -12.84 -2.16
C GLY A 18 2.39 -13.73 -0.98
N ARG A 19 2.98 -13.52 0.21
CA ARG A 19 2.63 -14.26 1.43
C ARG A 19 2.04 -13.35 2.51
N ALA A 20 2.13 -12.03 2.35
CA ALA A 20 1.74 -11.09 3.39
C ALA A 20 0.28 -11.26 3.79
N GLU A 21 0.01 -11.28 5.09
CA GLU A 21 -1.36 -11.44 5.61
C GLU A 21 -1.90 -10.15 6.21
N ASN A 22 -1.01 -9.26 6.67
CA ASN A 22 -1.39 -8.02 7.34
C ASN A 22 -0.85 -6.83 6.56
N PHE A 23 -1.75 -5.89 6.25
CA PHE A 23 -1.41 -4.60 5.66
C PHE A 23 -1.88 -3.48 6.57
N LEU A 24 -0.96 -2.67 7.06
CA LEU A 24 -1.29 -1.45 7.80
C LEU A 24 -1.66 -0.37 6.80
N ILE A 25 -2.88 0.12 6.90
CA ILE A 25 -3.40 1.16 6.03
C ILE A 25 -3.23 2.51 6.71
N TRP A 26 -2.55 3.42 6.03
CA TRP A 26 -2.38 4.80 6.45
C TRP A 26 -3.01 5.72 5.42
N GLU A 27 -3.66 6.77 5.90
CA GLU A 27 -4.01 7.92 5.09
C GLU A 27 -2.91 8.96 5.22
N ILE A 28 -2.24 9.24 4.10
CA ILE A 28 -1.07 10.12 4.06
C ILE A 28 -1.36 11.28 3.10
N GLY A 29 -1.22 12.49 3.61
CA GLY A 29 -1.26 13.75 2.90
C GLY A 29 0.01 14.59 3.15
N PRO A 30 0.12 15.77 2.53
CA PRO A 30 1.30 16.63 2.67
C PRO A 30 1.48 17.18 4.10
N GLU A 31 0.38 17.43 4.81
CA GLU A 31 0.40 18.01 6.16
C GLU A 31 0.12 16.96 7.23
N GLU A 32 -0.78 16.02 6.97
CA GLU A 32 -1.23 15.04 7.96
C GLU A 32 -1.02 13.60 7.48
N ALA A 33 -0.74 12.72 8.45
CA ALA A 33 -0.74 11.29 8.24
C ALA A 33 -1.44 10.61 9.43
N ALA A 34 -2.34 9.68 9.13
CA ALA A 34 -3.14 8.99 10.12
C ALA A 34 -3.19 7.50 9.84
N PHE A 35 -3.07 6.69 10.89
CA PHE A 35 -3.34 5.27 10.80
C PHE A 35 -4.85 5.03 10.64
N SER A 36 -5.24 4.29 9.61
CA SER A 36 -6.64 4.06 9.23
C SER A 36 -7.12 2.67 9.66
N GLY A 37 -6.22 1.68 9.73
CA GLY A 37 -6.57 0.34 10.20
C GLY A 37 -5.63 -0.75 9.70
N ILE A 38 -5.93 -2.00 10.06
CA ILE A 38 -5.24 -3.18 9.55
C ILE A 38 -6.19 -3.90 8.61
N LEU A 39 -5.73 -4.16 7.39
CA LEU A 39 -6.41 -5.02 6.44
C LEU A 39 -5.76 -6.41 6.51
N GLN A 40 -6.56 -7.41 6.84
CA GLN A 40 -6.12 -8.80 6.86
C GLN A 40 -6.59 -9.52 5.60
N VAL A 41 -5.66 -10.22 4.94
CA VAL A 41 -5.96 -11.02 3.76
C VAL A 41 -5.68 -12.48 4.09
N HIS A 42 -6.74 -13.26 4.19
CA HIS A 42 -6.62 -14.71 4.34
C HIS A 42 -6.31 -15.33 2.97
N SER A 43 -5.29 -16.19 2.92
CA SER A 43 -4.89 -16.86 1.69
C SER A 43 -6.03 -17.75 1.16
N ALA A 44 -6.61 -17.38 0.01
CA ALA A 44 -7.54 -18.24 -0.72
C ALA A 44 -6.75 -19.22 -1.61
N GLY A 45 -6.33 -20.35 -1.04
CA GLY A 45 -5.80 -21.49 -1.80
C GLY A 45 -4.28 -21.55 -2.01
N GLU A 46 -3.83 -22.65 -2.62
CA GLU A 46 -2.42 -22.99 -2.84
C GLU A 46 -1.81 -22.32 -4.07
N ASP A 47 -2.62 -21.74 -4.96
CA ASP A 47 -2.16 -21.07 -6.18
C ASP A 47 -1.64 -19.65 -5.89
N GLU A 48 -0.42 -19.37 -6.38
CA GLU A 48 0.24 -18.07 -6.25
C GLU A 48 -0.51 -16.95 -6.98
N GLU A 49 -1.11 -17.25 -8.14
CA GLU A 49 -1.85 -16.27 -8.92
C GLU A 49 -3.08 -15.77 -8.15
N ASN A 50 -3.87 -16.69 -7.60
CA ASN A 50 -5.03 -16.37 -6.78
C ASN A 50 -4.64 -15.59 -5.52
N ARG A 51 -3.51 -15.93 -4.89
CA ARG A 51 -2.97 -15.21 -3.74
C ARG A 51 -2.60 -13.76 -4.06
N ILE A 52 -1.99 -13.51 -5.23
CA ILE A 52 -1.64 -12.16 -5.67
C ILE A 52 -2.91 -11.37 -5.97
N GLU A 53 -3.87 -11.99 -6.66
CA GLU A 53 -5.12 -11.35 -7.04
C GLU A 53 -5.96 -10.96 -5.81
N ALA A 54 -6.08 -11.84 -4.83
CA ALA A 54 -6.79 -11.57 -3.58
C ALA A 54 -6.20 -10.37 -2.83
N ARG A 55 -4.87 -10.30 -2.71
CA ARG A 55 -4.18 -9.16 -2.07
C ARG A 55 -4.32 -7.88 -2.88
N GLY A 56 -4.19 -7.95 -4.20
CA GLY A 56 -4.39 -6.81 -5.08
C GLY A 56 -5.83 -6.27 -5.05
N ALA A 57 -6.83 -7.14 -4.91
CA ALA A 57 -8.22 -6.75 -4.74
C ALA A 57 -8.47 -6.10 -3.38
N ALA A 58 -7.90 -6.67 -2.30
CA ALA A 58 -8.03 -6.11 -0.96
C ALA A 58 -7.42 -4.69 -0.87
N LEU A 59 -6.36 -4.42 -1.65
CA LEU A 59 -5.68 -3.13 -1.71
C LEU A 59 -6.19 -2.18 -2.80
N ALA A 60 -7.36 -2.45 -3.41
CA ALA A 60 -7.87 -1.67 -4.55
C ALA A 60 -8.03 -0.15 -4.27
N ASP A 61 -8.27 0.22 -3.01
CA ASP A 61 -8.39 1.61 -2.57
C ASP A 61 -7.04 2.27 -2.24
N CYS A 62 -5.95 1.52 -2.22
CA CYS A 62 -4.61 2.02 -1.93
C CYS A 62 -3.93 2.53 -3.20
N ALA A 63 -3.29 3.69 -3.11
CA ALA A 63 -2.44 4.19 -4.18
C ALA A 63 -1.09 3.48 -4.21
N LEU A 64 -0.61 3.05 -3.04
CA LEU A 64 0.73 2.55 -2.80
C LEU A 64 0.69 1.32 -1.90
N VAL A 65 1.62 0.40 -2.12
CA VAL A 65 1.92 -0.67 -1.17
C VAL A 65 3.42 -0.81 -0.99
N TYR A 66 3.88 -0.67 0.25
CA TYR A 66 5.26 -0.92 0.66
C TYR A 66 5.43 -2.36 1.13
N VAL A 67 6.48 -3.00 0.66
CA VAL A 67 6.80 -4.41 0.90
C VAL A 67 8.31 -4.58 1.04
N ALA A 68 8.74 -5.58 1.81
CA ALA A 68 10.16 -5.94 1.86
C ALA A 68 10.60 -6.61 0.55
N GLN A 69 9.72 -7.39 -0.07
CA GLN A 69 10.00 -8.09 -1.32
C GLN A 69 8.73 -8.29 -2.16
N ILE A 70 8.88 -8.22 -3.49
CA ILE A 70 7.81 -8.52 -4.45
C ILE A 70 8.42 -9.02 -5.76
N GLY A 71 7.81 -10.05 -6.35
CA GLY A 71 8.18 -10.57 -7.67
C GLY A 71 7.62 -9.71 -8.82
N GLY A 72 8.29 -9.72 -9.97
CA GLY A 72 7.90 -8.95 -11.16
C GLY A 72 6.45 -9.15 -11.61
N PRO A 73 5.93 -10.40 -11.73
CA PRO A 73 4.53 -10.64 -12.12
C PRO A 73 3.51 -10.03 -11.14
N ALA A 74 3.78 -10.12 -9.83
CA ALA A 74 2.93 -9.51 -8.82
C ALA A 74 2.93 -7.98 -8.91
N ALA A 75 4.12 -7.39 -9.09
CA ALA A 75 4.25 -5.94 -9.26
C ALA A 75 3.50 -5.44 -10.51
N ALA A 76 3.60 -6.15 -11.63
CA ALA A 76 2.89 -5.81 -12.86
C ALA A 76 1.35 -5.83 -12.68
N ARG A 77 0.82 -6.84 -11.97
CA ARG A 77 -0.61 -6.93 -11.66
C ARG A 77 -1.11 -5.79 -10.79
N LEU A 78 -0.33 -5.39 -9.78
CA LEU A 78 -0.65 -4.22 -8.95
C LEU A 78 -0.68 -2.92 -9.76
N VAL A 79 0.32 -2.72 -10.62
CA VAL A 79 0.39 -1.54 -11.50
C VAL A 79 -0.82 -1.49 -12.44
N ALA A 80 -1.26 -2.63 -12.99
CA ALA A 80 -2.47 -2.72 -13.81
C ALA A 80 -3.74 -2.31 -13.03
N LYS A 81 -3.79 -2.61 -11.72
CA LYS A 81 -4.83 -2.16 -10.77
C LYS A 81 -4.65 -0.72 -10.28
N LYS A 82 -3.64 0.01 -10.77
CA LYS A 82 -3.28 1.38 -10.37
C LYS A 82 -2.81 1.49 -8.92
N ILE A 83 -2.26 0.39 -8.39
CA ILE A 83 -1.58 0.32 -7.10
C ILE A 83 -0.08 0.29 -7.39
N HIS A 84 0.69 1.24 -6.87
CA HIS A 84 2.13 1.28 -7.13
C HIS A 84 2.90 0.51 -6.03
N PRO A 85 3.56 -0.61 -6.34
CA PRO A 85 4.38 -1.32 -5.37
C PRO A 85 5.72 -0.62 -5.17
N ILE A 86 6.13 -0.46 -3.92
CA ILE A 86 7.45 0.06 -3.55
C ILE A 86 8.17 -0.99 -2.70
N LYS A 87 9.34 -1.42 -3.17
CA LYS A 87 10.24 -2.25 -2.37
C LYS A 87 10.99 -1.35 -1.38
N SER A 88 10.76 -1.54 -0.09
CA SER A 88 11.49 -0.84 0.99
C SER A 88 12.83 -1.49 1.27
N LYS A 89 13.64 -0.82 2.08
CA LYS A 89 14.76 -1.51 2.74
C LYS A 89 14.19 -2.55 3.70
N GLU A 90 14.89 -3.67 3.86
CA GLU A 90 14.48 -4.73 4.78
C GLU A 90 14.41 -4.18 6.21
N CYS A 91 13.30 -4.49 6.91
CA CYS A 91 13.01 -4.02 8.27
C CYS A 91 13.01 -2.49 8.43
N GLU A 92 12.60 -1.74 7.40
CA GLU A 92 12.47 -0.28 7.51
C GLU A 92 11.25 0.09 8.37
N PRO A 93 11.39 0.96 9.39
CA PRO A 93 10.26 1.37 10.23
C PRO A 93 9.19 2.11 9.43
N ILE A 94 7.92 1.71 9.59
CA ILE A 94 6.78 2.31 8.88
C ILE A 94 6.69 3.81 9.17
N ALA A 95 6.91 4.22 10.43
CA ALA A 95 6.88 5.63 10.83
C ALA A 95 7.89 6.49 10.06
N GLU A 96 9.09 5.98 9.79
CA GLU A 96 10.08 6.72 8.99
C GLU A 96 9.64 6.84 7.53
N VAL A 97 9.08 5.78 6.95
CA VAL A 97 8.60 5.80 5.57
C VAL A 97 7.43 6.77 5.41
N VAL A 98 6.53 6.84 6.40
CA VAL A 98 5.45 7.83 6.43
C VAL A 98 6.03 9.25 6.37
N VAL A 99 7.00 9.58 7.22
CA VAL A 99 7.65 10.91 7.22
C VAL A 99 8.31 11.21 5.88
N LYS A 100 9.12 10.29 5.35
CA LYS A 100 9.80 10.45 4.04
C LYS A 100 8.80 10.68 2.92
N LEU A 101 7.69 9.95 2.93
CA LEU A 101 6.64 10.12 1.93
C LEU A 101 5.95 11.48 2.06
N GLN A 102 5.62 11.93 3.28
CA GLN A 102 5.06 13.26 3.50
C GLN A 102 5.98 14.38 2.99
N GLU A 103 7.29 14.27 3.20
CA GLU A 103 8.27 15.23 2.65
C GLU A 103 8.24 15.28 1.12
N VAL A 104 8.14 14.11 0.47
CA VAL A 104 7.99 14.05 -1.00
C VAL A 104 6.68 14.71 -1.45
N LEU A 105 5.59 14.52 -0.71
CA LEU A 105 4.29 15.12 -1.01
C LEU A 105 4.28 16.64 -0.83
N ARG A 106 4.98 17.18 0.17
CA ARG A 106 5.03 18.61 0.46
C ARG A 106 5.89 19.40 -0.53
N ASN A 107 6.98 18.81 -1.00
CA ASN A 107 7.96 19.54 -1.81
C ASN A 107 7.61 19.57 -3.30
N ASN A 108 7.86 18.48 -4.02
CA ASN A 108 7.55 18.39 -5.44
C ASN A 108 7.21 16.95 -5.82
N PRO A 109 5.99 16.48 -5.51
CA PRO A 109 5.61 15.12 -5.80
C PRO A 109 5.64 14.86 -7.31
N PRO A 110 6.14 13.69 -7.77
CA PRO A 110 6.09 13.31 -9.17
C PRO A 110 4.66 13.39 -9.74
N PRO A 111 4.48 13.61 -11.06
CA PRO A 111 3.15 13.77 -11.67
C PRO A 111 2.17 12.63 -11.37
N TRP A 112 2.68 11.39 -11.31
CA TRP A 112 1.85 10.22 -10.99
C TRP A 112 1.35 10.24 -9.54
N LEU A 113 2.15 10.75 -8.60
CA LEU A 113 1.81 10.83 -7.18
C LEU A 113 0.80 11.95 -6.93
N LYS A 114 0.97 13.11 -7.58
CA LYS A 114 -0.04 14.19 -7.62
C LYS A 114 -1.40 13.65 -8.05
N LYS A 115 -1.44 12.81 -9.10
CA LYS A 115 -2.68 12.18 -9.58
C LYS A 115 -3.27 11.19 -8.58
N ALA A 116 -2.44 10.44 -7.86
CA ALA A 116 -2.88 9.50 -6.83
C ALA A 116 -3.56 10.20 -5.64
N MET A 117 -3.06 11.38 -5.24
CA MET A 117 -3.65 12.19 -4.17
C MET A 117 -5.09 12.63 -4.49
N LEU A 118 -5.33 13.05 -5.74
CA LEU A 118 -6.64 13.54 -6.20
C LEU A 118 -7.71 12.44 -6.28
N LYS A 119 -7.30 11.17 -6.38
CA LYS A 119 -8.22 10.03 -6.50
C LYS A 119 -8.94 9.71 -5.19
N SER A 120 -8.32 10.00 -4.04
CA SER A 120 -8.91 9.75 -2.72
C SER A 120 -9.96 10.79 -2.31
N ASP A 121 -10.12 11.87 -3.08
CA ASP A 121 -11.08 12.96 -2.83
C ASP A 121 -12.51 12.62 -3.31
N ARG A 122 -12.73 11.42 -3.86
CA ARG A 122 -14.10 10.96 -4.12
C ARG A 122 -14.64 10.34 -2.84
N PRO A 123 -15.63 10.95 -2.16
CA PRO A 123 -16.30 10.28 -1.05
C PRO A 123 -16.85 8.96 -1.58
N GLY A 124 -16.48 7.86 -0.92
CA GLY A 124 -17.12 6.57 -1.14
C GLY A 124 -18.61 6.78 -1.00
N PHE A 125 -19.35 6.40 -2.04
CA PHE A 125 -20.80 6.48 -2.06
C PHE A 125 -21.31 5.71 -0.85
N VAL A 126 -21.84 6.42 0.15
CA VAL A 126 -22.62 5.83 1.22
C VAL A 126 -23.95 5.46 0.58
N GLU A 127 -24.06 4.22 0.12
CA GLU A 127 -25.34 3.65 -0.26
C GLU A 127 -26.10 3.33 1.04
N ARG A 128 -27.28 3.94 1.16
CA ARG A 128 -28.22 3.78 2.28
C ARG A 128 -28.97 2.47 2.19
#